data_AF-A0AAV5CKD9-F1
#
_entry.id   AF-A0AAV5CKD9-F1
#
_cell.length_a   1.000
_cell.length_b   1.000
_cell.length_c   1.000
_cell.angle_alpha   90.00
_cell.angle_beta   90.00
_cell.angle_gamma   90.00
#
_symmetry.space_group_name_H-M   'P 1'
#
loop_
_entity.id
_entity.type
_entity.pdbx_description
1 polymer ?
#
loop_
_entity_poly.entity_id
_entity_poly.type
_entity_poly.pdbx_seq_one_letter_code
_entity_poly.pdbx_strand_id
1 'polypeptide(L)'
;MALRFEVSLLHLADITEEGVTFQSPVDGKPMLLTPEESIHIQNNIGADIIMALDDVVKTTITGPRIEEAMYRTLRWIDRCIAAHKKPDVQNLFGIVQGGLDPVLRYAIGGLSGGEDKESFWRVVAQCTAGLPDNKPRYVMGVGYPLDIVVCSALGADMYDCVYPTRTARFGTALVPEGVLKLKQNAMATDERPIDPTCSCMLSRDLHMSIVEGRFPEFVRRFLRTQFPKGDVPKWVCNAMEVAGIDISECCTSNKCLVPSTEVQPLYVPVDVKGGVPN
;
A
#
# COMPACT_ATOMS: atom_id res chain seq x y z
N MET A 1 -11.46 11.26 3.40
CA MET A 1 -11.28 10.45 4.62
C MET A 1 -11.88 9.09 4.34
N ALA A 2 -11.05 8.08 4.09
CA ALA A 2 -11.50 6.71 3.84
C ALA A 2 -11.80 6.03 5.20
N LEU A 3 -13.04 5.57 5.39
CA LEU A 3 -13.41 4.78 6.57
C LEU A 3 -12.95 3.33 6.34
N ARG A 4 -11.68 3.05 6.67
CA ARG A 4 -11.21 1.66 6.79
C ARG A 4 -11.50 1.18 8.20
N PHE A 5 -12.01 -0.04 8.34
CA PHE A 5 -12.06 -0.69 9.64
C PHE A 5 -10.62 -0.94 10.09
N GLU A 6 -10.17 -0.21 11.13
CA GLU A 6 -8.81 -0.34 11.61
C GLU A 6 -8.59 -1.76 12.17
N VAL A 7 -7.59 -2.45 11.62
CA VAL A 7 -7.16 -3.80 12.04
C VAL A 7 -6.86 -3.86 13.55
N SER A 8 -6.54 -2.73 14.19
CA SER A 8 -6.32 -2.59 15.64
C SER A 8 -7.57 -2.80 16.49
N LEU A 9 -8.78 -2.61 15.95
CA LEU A 9 -10.05 -2.80 16.67
C LEU A 9 -10.65 -4.21 16.47
N LEU A 10 -10.04 -5.04 15.62
CA LEU A 10 -10.53 -6.39 15.29
C LEU A 10 -10.53 -7.38 16.47
N HIS A 11 -9.80 -7.11 17.56
CA HIS A 11 -9.85 -7.99 18.74
C HIS A 11 -11.23 -8.02 19.42
N LEU A 12 -12.06 -7.02 19.15
CA LEU A 12 -13.42 -6.88 19.66
C LEU A 12 -14.47 -7.06 18.55
N ALA A 13 -14.05 -7.48 17.35
CA ALA A 13 -14.91 -7.59 16.19
C ALA A 13 -15.19 -9.04 15.81
N ASP A 14 -16.46 -9.35 15.56
CA ASP A 14 -16.91 -10.60 14.96
C ASP A 14 -17.33 -10.33 13.50
N ILE A 15 -16.82 -11.14 12.58
CA ILE A 15 -17.04 -10.95 11.14
C ILE A 15 -17.89 -12.10 10.63
N THR A 16 -19.08 -11.78 10.15
CA THR A 16 -20.00 -12.73 9.52
C THR A 16 -20.27 -12.30 8.09
N GLU A 17 -21.11 -13.04 7.36
CA GLU A 17 -21.50 -12.62 6.02
C GLU A 17 -22.34 -11.33 6.01
N GLU A 18 -23.08 -11.06 7.10
CA GLU A 18 -23.94 -9.88 7.23
C GLU A 18 -23.13 -8.58 7.28
N GLY A 19 -22.03 -8.59 8.04
CA GLY A 19 -21.16 -7.44 8.26
C GLY A 19 -20.17 -7.67 9.40
N VAL A 20 -19.63 -6.57 9.92
CA VAL A 20 -18.70 -6.55 11.06
C VAL A 20 -19.46 -6.11 12.30
N THR A 21 -19.54 -6.98 13.30
CA THR A 21 -20.07 -6.63 14.63
C THR A 21 -18.93 -6.22 15.54
N PHE A 22 -19.05 -5.10 16.24
CA PHE A 22 -18.02 -4.58 17.14
C PHE A 22 -18.63 -3.76 18.27
N GLN A 23 -17.85 -3.43 19.29
CA GLN A 23 -18.27 -2.53 20.37
C GLN A 23 -17.91 -1.08 20.03
N SER A 24 -18.88 -0.18 20.23
CA SER A 24 -18.66 1.26 20.16
C SER A 24 -17.54 1.69 21.12
N PRO A 25 -16.50 2.40 20.64
CA PRO A 25 -15.42 2.87 21.51
C PRO A 25 -15.86 4.01 22.45
N VAL A 26 -17.05 4.58 22.23
CA VAL A 26 -17.59 5.70 23.02
C VAL A 26 -18.40 5.20 24.21
N ASP A 27 -19.31 4.25 23.97
CA ASP A 27 -20.28 3.80 24.96
C ASP A 27 -20.37 2.26 25.12
N GLY A 28 -19.53 1.50 24.41
CA GLY A 28 -19.42 0.04 24.53
C GLY A 28 -20.59 -0.73 23.94
N LYS A 29 -21.59 -0.07 23.33
CA LYS A 29 -22.74 -0.75 22.75
C LYS A 29 -22.34 -1.59 21.53
N PRO A 30 -22.99 -2.75 21.30
CA PRO A 30 -22.79 -3.51 20.09
C PRO A 30 -23.29 -2.71 18.88
N MET A 31 -22.47 -2.69 17.83
CA MET A 31 -22.75 -2.08 16.55
C MET A 31 -22.52 -3.11 15.46
N LEU A 32 -23.36 -3.08 14.43
CA LEU A 32 -23.18 -3.87 13.21
C LEU A 32 -22.92 -2.89 12.06
N LEU A 33 -21.78 -3.04 11.40
CA LEU A 33 -21.48 -2.33 10.17
C LEU A 33 -21.60 -3.29 8.98
N THR A 34 -22.66 -3.13 8.20
CA THR A 34 -22.85 -3.85 6.93
C THR A 34 -22.25 -3.06 5.77
N PRO A 35 -21.98 -3.70 4.60
CA PRO A 35 -21.67 -3.00 3.36
C PRO A 35 -22.64 -1.86 3.02
N GLU A 36 -23.95 -2.07 3.19
CA GLU A 36 -24.97 -1.06 2.88
C GLU A 36 -24.87 0.14 3.82
N GLU A 37 -24.72 -0.11 5.12
CA GLU A 37 -24.61 0.96 6.12
C GLU A 37 -23.30 1.73 5.95
N SER A 38 -22.19 1.04 5.66
CA SER A 38 -20.90 1.67 5.35
C SER A 38 -21.01 2.65 4.18
N ILE A 39 -21.67 2.24 3.09
CA ILE A 39 -21.88 3.11 1.92
C ILE A 39 -22.87 4.23 2.22
N HIS A 40 -23.92 3.99 3.00
CA HIS A 40 -24.86 5.03 3.41
C HIS A 40 -24.15 6.14 4.20
N ILE A 41 -23.34 5.77 5.19
CA ILE A 41 -22.54 6.69 6.00
C ILE A 41 -21.57 7.48 5.10
N GLN A 42 -20.84 6.80 4.21
CA GLN A 42 -19.90 7.46 3.29
C GLN A 42 -20.60 8.39 2.28
N ASN A 43 -21.82 8.06 1.84
CA ASN A 43 -22.62 8.95 1.00
C ASN A 43 -23.10 10.21 1.74
N ASN A 44 -23.32 10.12 3.05
CA ASN A 44 -23.67 11.27 3.88
C ASN A 44 -22.47 12.14 4.22
N ILE A 45 -21.30 11.55 4.46
CA ILE A 45 -20.03 12.28 4.65
C ILE A 45 -19.67 13.11 3.41
N GLY A 46 -19.97 12.58 2.21
CA GLY A 46 -19.76 13.31 0.95
C GLY A 46 -18.29 13.40 0.53
N ALA A 47 -17.48 12.39 0.85
CA ALA A 47 -16.09 12.32 0.39
C ALA A 47 -16.01 12.02 -1.13
N ASP A 48 -15.02 12.61 -1.83
CA ASP A 48 -14.82 12.43 -3.28
C ASP A 48 -14.47 10.98 -3.67
N ILE A 49 -13.78 10.27 -2.77
CA ILE A 49 -13.43 8.85 -2.89
C ILE A 49 -13.90 8.15 -1.62
N ILE A 50 -14.64 7.06 -1.83
CA ILE A 50 -15.19 6.20 -0.78
C ILE A 50 -14.66 4.78 -0.98
N MET A 51 -14.50 4.03 0.11
CA MET A 51 -13.94 2.68 0.07
C MET A 51 -15.03 1.65 0.33
N ALA A 52 -15.00 0.54 -0.40
CA ALA A 52 -15.84 -0.60 -0.08
C ALA A 52 -15.48 -1.18 1.29
N LEU A 53 -16.47 -1.74 1.98
CA LEU A 53 -16.22 -2.55 3.17
C LEU A 53 -15.59 -3.89 2.74
N ASP A 54 -14.54 -4.31 3.43
CA ASP A 54 -13.80 -5.52 3.15
C ASP A 54 -13.57 -6.38 4.40
N ASP A 55 -13.34 -7.68 4.19
CA ASP A 55 -12.99 -8.61 5.26
C ASP A 55 -11.47 -8.72 5.38
N VAL A 56 -10.90 -7.94 6.28
CA VAL A 56 -9.45 -7.85 6.47
C VAL A 56 -8.94 -8.95 7.38
N VAL A 57 -8.00 -9.74 6.86
CA VAL A 57 -7.25 -10.74 7.62
C VAL A 57 -5.81 -10.28 7.80
N LYS A 58 -5.21 -10.57 8.96
CA LYS A 58 -3.78 -10.30 9.19
C LYS A 58 -2.94 -11.11 8.20
N THR A 59 -1.95 -10.50 7.57
CA THR A 59 -1.04 -11.15 6.60
C THR A 59 -0.25 -12.32 7.16
N THR A 60 -0.12 -12.43 8.49
CA THR A 60 0.53 -13.55 9.17
C THR A 60 -0.34 -14.79 9.32
N ILE A 61 -1.65 -14.69 9.11
CA ILE A 61 -2.57 -15.83 9.14
C ILE A 61 -2.42 -16.58 7.83
N THR A 62 -2.43 -17.91 7.88
CA THR A 62 -2.41 -18.80 6.72
C THR A 62 -3.62 -19.74 6.75
N GLY A 63 -3.99 -20.30 5.59
CA GLY A 63 -5.05 -21.29 5.46
C GLY A 63 -6.41 -20.74 5.00
N PRO A 64 -7.50 -21.52 5.17
CA PRO A 64 -8.80 -21.26 4.52
C PRO A 64 -9.43 -19.90 4.82
N ARG A 65 -9.04 -19.28 5.95
CA ARG A 65 -9.57 -17.97 6.37
C ARG A 65 -9.24 -16.84 5.39
N ILE A 66 -8.09 -16.89 4.71
CA ILE A 66 -7.70 -15.89 3.70
C ILE A 66 -8.64 -15.96 2.51
N GLU A 67 -8.87 -17.17 1.99
CA GLU A 67 -9.74 -17.43 0.86
C GLU A 67 -11.18 -17.04 1.18
N GLU A 68 -11.67 -17.39 2.37
CA GLU A 68 -12.97 -16.98 2.88
C GLU A 68 -13.12 -15.45 2.90
N ALA A 69 -12.13 -14.72 3.41
CA ALA A 69 -12.13 -13.26 3.48
C ALA A 69 -12.15 -12.62 2.09
N MET A 70 -11.35 -13.18 1.19
CA MET A 70 -11.24 -12.70 -0.18
C MET A 70 -12.57 -12.86 -0.91
N TYR A 71 -13.20 -14.04 -0.83
CA TYR A 71 -14.54 -14.23 -1.42
C TYR A 71 -15.64 -13.43 -0.73
N ARG A 72 -15.57 -13.24 0.60
CA ARG A 72 -16.50 -12.35 1.31
C ARG A 72 -16.35 -10.91 0.85
N THR A 73 -15.12 -10.43 0.67
CA THR A 73 -14.83 -9.09 0.12
C THR A 73 -15.39 -8.94 -1.29
N LEU A 74 -15.30 -9.98 -2.14
CA LEU A 74 -15.92 -9.98 -3.47
C LEU A 74 -17.45 -9.87 -3.40
N ARG A 75 -18.11 -10.59 -2.50
CA ARG A 75 -19.57 -10.46 -2.31
C ARG A 75 -19.96 -9.11 -1.71
N TRP A 76 -19.13 -8.56 -0.83
CA TRP A 76 -19.36 -7.27 -0.19
C TRP A 76 -19.17 -6.08 -1.14
N ILE A 77 -18.25 -6.15 -2.11
CA ILE A 77 -18.14 -5.08 -3.12
C ILE A 77 -19.40 -5.00 -3.98
N ASP A 78 -20.02 -6.12 -4.36
CA ASP A 78 -21.28 -6.10 -5.12
C ASP A 78 -22.41 -5.43 -4.32
N ARG A 79 -22.49 -5.72 -3.01
CA ARG A 79 -23.42 -5.05 -2.08
C ARG A 79 -23.12 -3.57 -1.96
N CYS A 80 -21.84 -3.19 -1.88
CA CYS A 80 -21.43 -1.78 -1.82
C CYS A 80 -21.82 -1.03 -3.10
N ILE A 81 -21.59 -1.63 -4.27
CA ILE A 81 -21.97 -1.06 -5.57
C ILE A 81 -23.49 -0.85 -5.63
N ALA A 82 -24.28 -1.85 -5.23
CA ALA A 82 -25.74 -1.74 -5.21
C ALA A 82 -26.26 -0.68 -4.23
N ALA A 83 -25.59 -0.49 -3.08
CA ALA A 83 -25.96 0.50 -2.08
C ALA A 83 -25.54 1.93 -2.45
N HIS A 84 -24.62 2.11 -3.40
CA HIS A 84 -24.04 3.40 -3.72
C HIS A 84 -24.98 4.27 -4.57
N LYS A 85 -25.49 5.36 -3.97
CA LYS A 85 -26.51 6.23 -4.59
C LYS A 85 -25.98 7.55 -5.17
N LYS A 86 -24.66 7.77 -5.15
CA LYS A 86 -24.02 9.04 -5.57
C LYS A 86 -22.81 8.84 -6.51
N PRO A 87 -22.90 7.99 -7.55
CA PRO A 87 -21.75 7.64 -8.41
C PRO A 87 -21.24 8.80 -9.28
N ASP A 88 -22.04 9.86 -9.41
CA ASP A 88 -21.73 11.08 -10.15
C ASP A 88 -20.83 12.05 -9.38
N VAL A 89 -20.76 11.92 -8.05
CA VAL A 89 -19.99 12.82 -7.17
C VAL A 89 -19.05 12.11 -6.20
N GLN A 90 -19.13 10.78 -6.08
CA GLN A 90 -18.21 9.98 -5.27
C GLN A 90 -17.72 8.76 -6.04
N ASN A 91 -16.43 8.45 -5.90
CA ASN A 91 -15.81 7.32 -6.56
C ASN A 91 -15.65 6.17 -5.56
N LEU A 92 -16.34 5.04 -5.81
CA LEU A 92 -16.21 3.83 -4.99
C LEU A 92 -15.00 3.00 -5.43
N PHE A 93 -14.04 2.83 -4.52
CA PHE A 93 -12.88 1.98 -4.72
C PHE A 93 -13.12 0.60 -4.08
N GLY A 94 -12.93 -0.44 -4.88
CA GLY A 94 -12.85 -1.81 -4.37
C GLY A 94 -11.51 -2.05 -3.69
N ILE A 95 -11.51 -2.94 -2.69
CA ILE A 95 -10.29 -3.36 -1.99
C ILE A 95 -9.95 -4.77 -2.43
N VAL A 96 -8.70 -4.91 -2.81
CA VAL A 96 -8.15 -6.05 -3.51
C VAL A 96 -7.59 -6.89 -2.34
N GLN A 97 -8.13 -8.09 -2.05
CA GLN A 97 -7.77 -8.96 -0.91
C GLN A 97 -7.14 -10.29 -1.37
N GLY A 98 -6.42 -10.99 -0.48
CA GLY A 98 -5.77 -12.28 -0.80
C GLY A 98 -4.48 -12.60 -0.02
N GLY A 99 -4.04 -11.71 0.86
CA GLY A 99 -2.85 -11.93 1.70
C GLY A 99 -1.57 -12.05 0.86
N LEU A 100 -0.70 -13.00 1.21
CA LEU A 100 0.56 -13.26 0.52
C LEU A 100 0.48 -14.42 -0.48
N ASP A 101 -0.72 -14.96 -0.73
CA ASP A 101 -0.90 -16.10 -1.63
C ASP A 101 -0.87 -15.63 -3.10
N PRO A 102 0.13 -16.05 -3.90
CA PRO A 102 0.27 -15.62 -5.29
C PRO A 102 -0.84 -16.17 -6.20
N VAL A 103 -1.60 -17.19 -5.78
CA VAL A 103 -2.74 -17.74 -6.53
C VAL A 103 -3.96 -16.84 -6.38
N LEU A 104 -4.10 -16.13 -5.26
CA LEU A 104 -5.19 -15.20 -4.99
C LEU A 104 -4.86 -13.83 -5.63
N ARG A 105 -4.98 -13.79 -6.97
CA ARG A 105 -4.48 -12.74 -7.90
C ARG A 105 -5.11 -11.34 -7.82
N TYR A 106 -5.86 -11.03 -6.78
CA TYR A 106 -6.62 -9.79 -6.68
C TYR A 106 -6.37 -9.09 -5.33
N ALA A 107 -5.11 -8.92 -4.86
CA ALA A 107 -4.80 -8.37 -3.53
C ALA A 107 -3.92 -7.07 -3.39
N ILE A 108 -4.50 -5.87 -3.26
CA ILE A 108 -3.86 -4.68 -2.65
C ILE A 108 -4.72 -4.26 -1.46
N GLY A 109 -4.50 -4.96 -0.35
CA GLY A 109 -5.23 -4.83 0.89
C GLY A 109 -4.51 -5.64 1.95
N GLY A 110 -4.38 -5.11 3.16
CA GLY A 110 -3.70 -5.80 4.27
C GLY A 110 -2.17 -5.75 4.28
N LEU A 111 -1.52 -5.13 3.29
CA LEU A 111 -0.06 -4.90 3.29
C LEU A 111 0.35 -3.85 4.35
N SER A 112 1.62 -3.87 4.73
CA SER A 112 2.26 -3.11 5.82
C SER A 112 1.81 -3.50 7.24
N GLY A 113 1.38 -4.76 7.42
CA GLY A 113 0.88 -5.31 8.68
C GLY A 113 1.89 -6.11 9.51
N GLY A 114 3.10 -6.32 8.98
CA GLY A 114 4.18 -7.06 9.63
C GLY A 114 4.83 -8.13 8.76
N GLU A 115 4.46 -8.22 7.48
CA GLU A 115 5.10 -9.09 6.49
C GLU A 115 6.53 -8.65 6.17
N ASP A 116 7.32 -9.58 5.62
CA ASP A 116 8.66 -9.27 5.17
C ASP A 116 8.64 -8.45 3.87
N LYS A 117 9.72 -7.70 3.63
CA LYS A 117 9.81 -6.79 2.48
C LYS A 117 9.83 -7.49 1.13
N GLU A 118 10.28 -8.74 1.06
CA GLU A 118 10.32 -9.51 -0.18
C GLU A 118 8.91 -9.92 -0.60
N SER A 119 8.10 -10.42 0.34
CA SER A 119 6.69 -10.70 0.11
C SER A 119 5.90 -9.43 -0.23
N PHE A 120 6.16 -8.33 0.50
CA PHE A 120 5.50 -7.04 0.28
C PHE A 120 5.59 -6.55 -1.18
N TRP A 121 6.80 -6.42 -1.73
CA TRP A 121 6.96 -5.83 -3.05
C TRP A 121 6.41 -6.75 -4.15
N ARG A 122 6.48 -8.07 -3.97
CA ARG A 122 5.93 -9.06 -4.92
C ARG A 122 4.42 -8.95 -5.05
N VAL A 123 3.71 -8.80 -3.92
CA VAL A 123 2.25 -8.61 -3.93
C VAL A 123 1.89 -7.30 -4.62
N VAL A 124 2.61 -6.21 -4.35
CA VAL A 124 2.40 -4.92 -5.05
C VAL A 124 2.60 -5.08 -6.55
N ALA A 125 3.72 -5.67 -6.99
CA ALA A 125 4.03 -5.88 -8.40
C ALA A 125 2.98 -6.75 -9.10
N GLN A 126 2.57 -7.83 -8.45
CA GLN A 126 1.55 -8.73 -8.99
C GLN A 126 0.21 -8.02 -9.18
N CYS A 127 -0.23 -7.22 -8.21
CA CYS A 127 -1.55 -6.63 -8.28
C CYS A 127 -1.61 -5.40 -9.17
N THR A 128 -0.57 -4.58 -9.16
CA THR A 128 -0.45 -3.45 -10.10
C THR A 128 -0.49 -3.91 -11.56
N ALA A 129 0.18 -5.04 -11.88
CA ALA A 129 0.15 -5.67 -13.20
C ALA A 129 -1.22 -6.30 -13.56
N GLY A 130 -2.00 -6.73 -12.57
CA GLY A 130 -3.35 -7.28 -12.78
C GLY A 130 -4.46 -6.24 -12.86
N LEU A 131 -4.20 -5.01 -12.39
CA LEU A 131 -5.19 -3.93 -12.35
C LEU A 131 -5.21 -3.11 -13.65
N PRO A 132 -6.39 -2.61 -14.09
CA PRO A 132 -6.51 -1.83 -15.33
C PRO A 132 -5.65 -0.57 -15.35
N ASP A 133 -4.95 -0.32 -16.46
CA ASP A 133 -4.07 0.85 -16.64
C ASP A 133 -4.78 2.19 -16.62
N ASN A 134 -6.08 2.21 -16.93
CA ASN A 134 -6.88 3.43 -16.97
C ASN A 134 -7.55 3.76 -15.63
N LYS A 135 -7.16 3.10 -14.54
CA LYS A 135 -7.70 3.34 -13.19
C LYS A 135 -6.56 3.52 -12.18
N PRO A 136 -6.75 4.40 -11.19
CA PRO A 136 -5.75 4.62 -10.15
C PRO A 136 -5.56 3.39 -9.26
N ARG A 137 -4.32 3.14 -8.86
CA ARG A 137 -3.90 2.05 -7.97
C ARG A 137 -3.49 2.63 -6.62
N TYR A 138 -4.35 2.43 -5.63
CA TYR A 138 -4.14 2.94 -4.27
C TYR A 138 -3.52 1.87 -3.37
N VAL A 139 -2.28 2.07 -2.93
CA VAL A 139 -1.57 1.17 -2.00
C VAL A 139 -1.70 1.72 -0.58
N MET A 140 -2.57 1.08 0.20
CA MET A 140 -2.93 1.54 1.53
C MET A 140 -1.85 1.23 2.58
N GLY A 141 -1.62 2.14 3.51
CA GLY A 141 -0.74 1.95 4.68
C GLY A 141 0.76 2.13 4.42
N VAL A 142 1.17 2.52 3.22
CA VAL A 142 2.57 2.71 2.83
C VAL A 142 2.97 4.17 2.99
N GLY A 143 3.96 4.44 3.85
CA GLY A 143 4.41 5.81 4.16
C GLY A 143 5.91 6.01 4.27
N TYR A 144 6.70 4.95 4.23
CA TYR A 144 8.14 5.08 4.26
C TYR A 144 8.63 5.58 2.90
N PRO A 145 9.47 6.63 2.82
CA PRO A 145 9.85 7.24 1.53
C PRO A 145 10.39 6.25 0.50
N LEU A 146 11.23 5.30 0.93
CA LEU A 146 11.75 4.25 0.05
C LEU A 146 10.63 3.36 -0.50
N ASP A 147 9.68 2.97 0.35
CA ASP A 147 8.56 2.12 -0.08
C ASP A 147 7.68 2.84 -1.09
N ILE A 148 7.42 4.15 -0.89
CA ILE A 148 6.67 4.97 -1.83
C ILE A 148 7.37 4.97 -3.20
N VAL A 149 8.68 5.27 -3.24
CA VAL A 149 9.45 5.27 -4.49
C VAL A 149 9.43 3.91 -5.17
N VAL A 150 9.59 2.81 -4.42
CA VAL A 150 9.54 1.46 -4.99
C VAL A 150 8.15 1.13 -5.51
N CYS A 151 7.10 1.38 -4.75
CA CYS A 151 5.73 1.12 -5.18
C CYS A 151 5.34 1.98 -6.40
N SER A 152 5.82 3.24 -6.50
CA SER A 152 5.60 4.08 -7.69
C SER A 152 6.26 3.46 -8.92
N ALA A 153 7.48 2.92 -8.77
CA ALA A 153 8.15 2.20 -9.87
C ALA A 153 7.40 0.93 -10.28
N LEU A 154 6.69 0.30 -9.35
CA LEU A 154 5.82 -0.85 -9.61
C LEU A 154 4.43 -0.45 -10.15
N GLY A 155 4.15 0.85 -10.34
CA GLY A 155 2.90 1.32 -10.94
C GLY A 155 1.78 1.69 -9.97
N ALA A 156 2.08 1.89 -8.68
CA ALA A 156 1.11 2.48 -7.75
C ALA A 156 0.99 4.01 -7.90
N ASP A 157 -0.20 4.56 -7.65
CA ASP A 157 -0.53 5.97 -7.88
C ASP A 157 -0.83 6.75 -6.58
N MET A 158 -1.43 6.10 -5.60
CA MET A 158 -1.88 6.73 -4.35
C MET A 158 -1.36 5.99 -3.13
N TYR A 159 -1.12 6.72 -2.04
CA TYR A 159 -0.60 6.19 -0.77
C TYR A 159 -1.21 6.92 0.43
N ASP A 160 -1.31 6.23 1.56
CA ASP A 160 -1.64 6.82 2.85
C ASP A 160 -0.82 6.17 3.96
N CYS A 161 -0.43 6.95 4.97
CA CYS A 161 0.18 6.41 6.17
C CYS A 161 0.23 7.44 7.30
N VAL A 162 0.09 6.97 8.53
CA VAL A 162 0.35 7.77 9.73
C VAL A 162 1.85 7.88 10.05
N TYR A 163 2.74 7.33 9.22
CA TYR A 163 4.19 7.33 9.46
C TYR A 163 4.78 8.74 9.71
N PRO A 164 4.46 9.79 8.92
CA PRO A 164 5.02 11.12 9.16
C PRO A 164 4.57 11.71 10.50
N THR A 165 3.27 11.63 10.82
CA THR A 165 2.71 12.15 12.07
C THR A 165 3.20 11.36 13.29
N ARG A 166 3.33 10.03 13.20
CA ARG A 166 3.95 9.22 14.26
C ARG A 166 5.42 9.55 14.46
N THR A 167 6.18 9.72 13.38
CA THR A 167 7.61 10.06 13.43
C THR A 167 7.84 11.41 14.12
N ALA A 168 7.02 12.41 13.76
CA ALA A 168 7.05 13.74 14.40
C ALA A 168 6.76 13.68 15.91
N ARG A 169 5.80 12.84 16.37
CA ARG A 169 5.50 12.65 17.81
C ARG A 169 6.72 12.15 18.61
N PHE A 170 7.64 11.42 17.98
CA PHE A 170 8.87 10.98 18.62
C PHE A 170 9.98 12.04 18.65
N GLY A 171 9.76 13.22 18.05
CA GLY A 171 10.77 14.27 17.90
C GLY A 171 11.80 13.94 16.83
N THR A 172 11.35 13.30 15.75
CA THR A 172 12.17 12.92 14.60
C THR A 172 11.64 13.62 13.36
N ALA A 173 12.52 14.21 12.57
CA ALA A 173 12.20 14.78 11.28
C ALA A 173 12.62 13.85 10.13
N LEU A 174 11.85 13.87 9.05
CA LEU A 174 12.21 13.19 7.80
C LEU A 174 13.05 14.15 6.95
N VAL A 175 14.20 13.66 6.47
CA VAL A 175 15.15 14.42 5.63
C VAL A 175 15.59 13.56 4.44
N PRO A 176 16.13 14.14 3.36
CA PRO A 176 16.55 13.37 2.18
C PRO A 176 17.56 12.26 2.45
N GLU A 177 18.34 12.34 3.53
CA GLU A 177 19.32 11.35 3.97
C GLU A 177 18.73 10.31 4.94
N GLY A 178 17.43 10.39 5.26
CA GLY A 178 16.72 9.47 6.15
C GLY A 178 15.97 10.20 7.27
N VAL A 179 16.46 10.05 8.51
CA VAL A 179 15.78 10.60 9.69
C VAL A 179 16.73 11.39 10.58
N LEU A 180 16.27 12.55 11.05
CA LEU A 180 16.98 13.40 11.99
C LEU A 180 16.32 13.33 13.37
N LYS A 181 17.04 12.82 14.38
CA LYS A 181 16.54 12.71 15.76
C LYS A 181 16.81 14.01 16.52
N LEU A 182 15.83 14.90 16.56
CA LEU A 182 15.97 16.25 17.12
C LEU A 182 16.21 16.28 18.63
N LYS A 183 15.91 15.18 19.33
CA LYS A 183 16.14 15.05 20.79
C LYS A 183 17.57 14.64 21.17
N GLN A 184 18.47 14.42 20.22
CA GLN A 184 19.86 14.04 20.51
C GLN A 184 20.69 15.25 20.92
N ASN A 185 21.63 15.07 21.86
CA ASN A 185 22.53 16.14 22.32
C ASN A 185 23.32 16.80 21.19
N ALA A 186 23.65 16.06 20.12
CA ALA A 186 24.31 16.60 18.94
C ALA A 186 23.52 17.74 18.27
N MET A 187 22.20 17.80 18.46
CA MET A 187 21.30 18.82 17.91
C MET A 187 21.04 19.99 18.87
N ALA A 188 21.55 19.93 20.11
CA ALA A 188 21.19 20.91 21.16
C ALA A 188 21.64 22.36 20.86
N THR A 189 22.62 22.54 19.98
CA THR A 189 23.18 23.84 19.59
C THR A 189 23.17 24.06 18.07
N ASP A 190 22.52 23.15 17.32
CA ASP A 190 22.46 23.23 15.87
C ASP A 190 21.28 24.12 15.45
N GLU A 191 21.58 25.34 15.00
CA GLU A 191 20.58 26.34 14.58
C GLU A 191 20.22 26.25 13.09
N ARG A 192 20.79 25.29 12.35
CA ARG A 192 20.49 25.10 10.93
C ARG A 192 19.03 24.65 10.74
N PRO A 193 18.38 25.01 9.62
CA PRO A 193 17.07 24.44 9.31
C PRO A 193 17.16 22.92 9.17
N ILE A 194 16.07 22.22 9.50
CA ILE A 194 15.98 20.75 9.39
C ILE A 194 16.38 20.27 7.99
N ASP A 195 15.92 20.97 6.95
CA ASP A 195 16.35 20.78 5.58
C ASP A 195 16.31 22.15 4.86
N PRO A 196 17.47 22.69 4.42
CA PRO A 196 17.54 23.99 3.74
C PRO A 196 16.91 23.98 2.34
N THR A 197 16.62 22.80 1.77
CA THR A 197 15.97 22.63 0.47
C THR A 197 14.45 22.41 0.60
N CYS A 198 13.93 22.28 1.82
CA CYS A 198 12.55 21.90 2.04
C CYS A 198 11.57 23.01 1.68
N SER A 199 10.80 22.78 0.62
CA SER A 199 9.59 23.54 0.27
C SER A 199 8.37 22.64 -0.02
N CYS A 200 8.30 21.45 0.62
CA CYS A 200 7.33 20.36 0.36
C CYS A 200 7.55 19.61 -0.98
N MET A 201 8.76 19.08 -1.20
CA MET A 201 9.28 18.78 -2.54
C MET A 201 9.22 17.32 -3.01
N LEU A 202 9.23 16.31 -2.13
CA LEU A 202 9.43 14.91 -2.56
C LEU A 202 8.35 14.43 -3.56
N SER A 203 7.07 14.59 -3.24
CA SER A 203 5.97 14.16 -4.12
C SER A 203 5.94 14.97 -5.43
N ARG A 204 6.34 16.25 -5.38
CA ARG A 204 6.43 17.10 -6.58
C ARG A 204 7.56 16.65 -7.49
N ASP A 205 8.75 16.42 -6.94
CA ASP A 205 9.92 16.01 -7.72
C ASP A 205 9.77 14.61 -8.30
N LEU A 206 9.17 13.68 -7.53
CA LEU A 206 8.79 12.36 -7.99
C LEU A 206 7.86 12.47 -9.21
N HIS A 207 6.74 13.20 -9.06
CA HIS A 207 5.77 13.41 -10.12
C HIS A 207 6.38 14.08 -11.36
N MET A 208 7.14 15.16 -11.17
CA MET A 208 7.80 15.87 -12.27
C MET A 208 8.81 14.97 -13.00
N SER A 209 9.54 14.11 -12.28
CA SER A 209 10.47 13.18 -12.94
C SER A 209 9.76 12.17 -13.84
N ILE A 210 8.53 11.75 -13.48
CA ILE A 210 7.69 10.88 -14.33
C ILE A 210 7.23 11.67 -15.57
N VAL A 211 6.70 12.88 -15.37
CA VAL A 211 6.22 13.75 -16.46
C VAL A 211 7.33 14.09 -17.45
N GLU A 212 8.54 14.31 -16.95
CA GLU A 212 9.73 14.67 -17.74
C GLU A 212 10.46 13.44 -18.32
N GLY A 213 9.96 12.22 -18.11
CA GLY A 213 10.54 10.99 -18.65
C GLY A 213 11.91 10.62 -18.05
N ARG A 214 12.20 11.08 -16.83
CA ARG A 214 13.49 10.95 -16.15
C ARG A 214 13.37 10.37 -14.73
N PHE A 215 12.39 9.50 -14.57
CA PHE A 215 12.12 8.79 -13.33
C PHE A 215 13.25 7.83 -12.92
N PRO A 216 13.88 7.05 -13.83
CA PRO A 216 15.04 6.23 -13.48
C PRO A 216 16.20 7.04 -12.86
N GLU A 217 16.49 8.23 -13.39
CA GLU A 217 17.51 9.14 -12.87
C GLU A 217 17.13 9.65 -11.48
N PHE A 218 15.86 9.97 -11.26
CA PHE A 218 15.35 10.34 -9.94
C PHE A 218 15.56 9.21 -8.94
N VAL A 219 15.19 7.96 -9.28
CA VAL A 219 15.35 6.78 -8.42
C VAL A 219 16.82 6.58 -8.05
N ARG A 220 17.74 6.60 -9.03
CA ARG A 220 19.18 6.46 -8.76
C ARG A 220 19.70 7.55 -7.83
N ARG A 221 19.30 8.81 -8.06
CA ARG A 221 19.66 9.93 -7.18
C ARG A 221 19.13 9.72 -5.77
N PHE A 222 17.86 9.36 -5.63
CA PHE A 222 17.23 9.08 -4.34
C PHE A 222 17.96 7.96 -3.58
N LEU A 223 18.27 6.85 -4.26
CA LEU A 223 18.99 5.72 -3.64
C LEU A 223 20.41 6.09 -3.23
N ARG A 224 21.14 6.88 -4.02
CA ARG A 224 22.48 7.38 -3.64
C ARG A 224 22.44 8.27 -2.40
N THR A 225 21.40 9.08 -2.25
CA THR A 225 21.22 9.92 -1.06
C THR A 225 20.85 9.08 0.18
N GLN A 226 19.96 8.10 0.02
CA GLN A 226 19.52 7.23 1.12
C GLN A 226 20.58 6.20 1.54
N PHE A 227 21.37 5.70 0.59
CA PHE A 227 22.36 4.64 0.78
C PHE A 227 23.73 5.07 0.22
N PRO A 228 24.40 6.07 0.81
CA PRO A 228 25.65 6.62 0.28
C PRO A 228 26.82 5.62 0.27
N LYS A 229 26.71 4.52 1.01
CA LYS A 229 27.70 3.43 1.02
C LYS A 229 27.43 2.37 -0.06
N GLY A 230 26.33 2.50 -0.80
CA GLY A 230 25.86 1.51 -1.77
C GLY A 230 25.31 0.23 -1.14
N ASP A 231 24.88 0.30 0.12
CA ASP A 231 24.26 -0.78 0.89
C ASP A 231 22.73 -0.85 0.67
N VAL A 232 22.31 -0.71 -0.60
CA VAL A 232 20.91 -0.80 -1.00
C VAL A 232 20.34 -2.17 -0.62
N PRO A 233 19.16 -2.24 0.05
CA PRO A 233 18.56 -3.51 0.45
C PRO A 233 18.24 -4.42 -0.75
N LYS A 234 18.46 -5.73 -0.60
CA LYS A 234 18.24 -6.71 -1.68
C LYS A 234 16.82 -6.66 -2.27
N TRP A 235 15.81 -6.50 -1.43
CA TRP A 235 14.41 -6.41 -1.88
C TRP A 235 14.16 -5.22 -2.82
N VAL A 236 14.90 -4.11 -2.64
CA VAL A 236 14.85 -2.95 -3.53
C VAL A 236 15.48 -3.30 -4.87
N CYS A 237 16.64 -3.98 -4.90
CA CYS A 237 17.24 -4.45 -6.15
C CYS A 237 16.24 -5.29 -6.96
N ASN A 238 15.64 -6.29 -6.30
CA ASN A 238 14.69 -7.20 -6.94
C ASN A 238 13.44 -6.46 -7.46
N ALA A 239 12.91 -5.51 -6.68
CA ALA A 239 11.76 -4.72 -7.10
C ALA A 239 12.09 -3.79 -8.28
N MET A 240 13.28 -3.18 -8.31
CA MET A 240 13.72 -2.32 -9.42
C MET A 240 13.97 -3.12 -10.71
N GLU A 241 14.48 -4.34 -10.61
CA GLU A 241 14.60 -5.25 -11.75
C GLU A 241 13.24 -5.55 -12.38
N VAL A 242 12.24 -5.86 -11.55
CA VAL A 242 10.86 -6.07 -12.03
C VAL A 242 10.25 -4.79 -12.61
N ALA A 243 10.58 -3.63 -12.07
CA ALA A 243 10.19 -2.33 -12.62
C ALA A 243 10.96 -1.92 -13.89
N GLY A 244 11.98 -2.69 -14.31
CA GLY A 244 12.82 -2.37 -15.46
C GLY A 244 13.77 -1.19 -15.25
N ILE A 245 14.10 -0.86 -14.00
CA ILE A 245 15.00 0.26 -13.63
C ILE A 245 16.37 -0.29 -13.22
N ASP A 246 17.39 -0.05 -14.04
CA ASP A 246 18.76 -0.40 -13.69
C ASP A 246 19.32 0.53 -12.61
N ILE A 247 19.61 -0.04 -11.44
CA ILE A 247 20.22 0.63 -10.28
C ILE A 247 21.61 0.07 -9.93
N SER A 248 22.24 -0.70 -10.81
CA SER A 248 23.54 -1.35 -10.56
C SER A 248 24.62 -0.39 -10.06
N GLU A 249 24.67 0.83 -10.62
CA GLU A 249 25.59 1.90 -10.20
C GLU A 249 25.35 2.44 -8.78
N CYS A 250 24.23 2.11 -8.14
CA CYS A 250 23.92 2.51 -6.77
C CYS A 250 24.45 1.52 -5.73
N CYS A 251 25.00 0.38 -6.16
CA CYS A 251 25.28 -0.76 -5.30
C CYS A 251 26.76 -1.12 -5.32
N THR A 252 27.40 -1.19 -4.16
CA THR A 252 28.86 -1.41 -4.02
C THR A 252 29.26 -2.89 -3.95
N SER A 253 28.33 -3.84 -4.12
CA SER A 253 28.61 -5.28 -4.01
C SER A 253 27.70 -6.11 -4.91
N ASN A 254 28.18 -7.31 -5.32
CA ASN A 254 27.49 -8.38 -6.07
C ASN A 254 26.13 -8.86 -5.48
N LYS A 255 25.49 -8.11 -4.58
CA LYS A 255 24.22 -8.44 -3.92
C LYS A 255 22.97 -8.10 -4.75
N CYS A 256 23.07 -7.26 -5.78
CA CYS A 256 21.97 -7.03 -6.73
C CYS A 256 21.99 -7.96 -7.95
N LEU A 257 22.97 -8.86 -8.08
CA LEU A 257 23.01 -9.84 -9.17
C LEU A 257 22.52 -11.19 -8.63
N VAL A 258 21.24 -11.49 -8.79
CA VAL A 258 20.77 -12.88 -8.81
C VAL A 258 20.94 -13.37 -10.25
N PRO A 259 21.49 -14.57 -10.52
CA PRO A 259 21.60 -15.08 -11.87
C PRO A 259 20.21 -15.14 -12.52
N SER A 260 20.14 -14.70 -13.77
CA SER A 260 18.96 -14.49 -14.62
C SER A 260 18.15 -15.75 -14.97
N THR A 261 18.09 -16.74 -14.08
CA THR A 261 17.54 -18.08 -14.34
C THR A 261 16.47 -18.55 -13.34
N GLU A 262 16.02 -17.73 -12.40
CA GLU A 262 14.93 -18.08 -11.46
C GLU A 262 13.75 -17.10 -11.44
N VAL A 263 13.60 -16.26 -12.46
CA VAL A 263 12.29 -15.60 -12.70
C VAL A 263 11.46 -16.57 -13.52
N GLN A 264 10.70 -17.44 -12.84
CA GLN A 264 9.63 -18.16 -13.52
C GLN A 264 8.70 -17.12 -14.15
N PRO A 265 8.32 -17.26 -15.44
CA PRO A 265 7.40 -16.32 -16.05
C PRO A 265 6.10 -16.31 -15.25
N LEU A 266 5.72 -15.14 -14.72
CA LEU A 266 4.49 -14.91 -13.94
C LEU A 266 3.19 -15.14 -14.76
N TYR A 267 3.31 -15.59 -16.01
CA TYR A 267 2.21 -15.78 -16.94
C TYR A 267 1.99 -17.26 -17.23
N VAL A 268 1.02 -17.86 -16.52
CA VAL A 268 0.28 -19.02 -17.01
C VAL A 268 -1.10 -18.49 -17.43
N PRO A 269 -1.46 -18.52 -18.72
CA PRO A 269 -2.80 -18.16 -19.14
C PRO A 269 -3.79 -19.17 -18.58
N VAL A 270 -4.78 -18.72 -17.80
CA VAL A 270 -5.92 -19.55 -17.41
C VAL A 270 -6.96 -19.43 -18.51
N ASP A 271 -7.23 -20.54 -19.19
CA ASP A 271 -8.30 -20.65 -20.18
C ASP A 271 -9.65 -20.52 -19.46
N VAL A 272 -10.27 -19.34 -19.53
CA VAL A 272 -11.62 -19.08 -19.00
C VAL A 272 -12.63 -19.67 -19.97
N LYS A 273 -12.65 -21.00 -20.07
CA LYS A 273 -13.72 -21.79 -20.68
C LYS A 273 -14.21 -22.83 -19.69
N GLY A 274 -14.92 -22.35 -18.68
CA GLY A 274 -15.64 -23.19 -17.73
C GLY A 274 -16.79 -22.40 -17.13
N GLY A 275 -17.98 -22.53 -17.73
CA GLY A 275 -19.20 -21.90 -17.23
C GLY A 275 -19.51 -22.35 -15.81
N VAL A 276 -19.93 -21.41 -14.98
CA VAL A 276 -20.48 -21.65 -13.65
C VAL A 276 -21.82 -22.39 -13.80
N PRO A 277 -22.06 -23.54 -13.14
CA PRO A 277 -23.38 -24.14 -13.10
C PRO A 277 -24.31 -23.29 -12.23
N ASN A 278 -25.53 -23.07 -12.72
CA ASN A 278 -26.64 -22.40 -12.02
C ASN A 278 -26.92 -22.95 -10.63
#